data_AF-A0A1V6KEL9-F1
#
_entry.id   AF-A0A1V6KEL9-F1
#
_cell.length_a   1.000
_cell.length_b   1.000
_cell.length_c   1.000
_cell.angle_alpha   90.00
_cell.angle_beta   90.00
_cell.angle_gamma   90.00
#
_symmetry.space_group_name_H-M   'P 1'
#
loop_
_entity.id
_entity.type
_entity.pdbx_description
1 polymer ?
#
loop_
_entity_poly.entity_id
_entity_poly.type
_entity_poly.pdbx_seq_one_letter_code
_entity_poly.pdbx_strand_id
1 'polypeptide(L)' 'MVATVMNGNVLTPAQSKPNRPDVECPGIEGLYFIGDTVRGDGCSGDISFSSAMKAADKILSDRKP' A
#
# COMPACT_ATOMS: atom_id res chain seq x y z
N MET A 1 -16.14 -17.85 -4.98
CA MET A 1 -15.85 -16.65 -4.16
C MET A 1 -16.36 -15.45 -4.93
N VAL A 2 -17.37 -14.75 -4.43
CA VAL A 2 -17.82 -13.47 -5.02
C VAL A 2 -17.09 -12.39 -4.25
N ALA A 3 -16.17 -11.68 -4.90
CA ALA A 3 -15.54 -10.52 -4.29
C ALA A 3 -16.57 -9.38 -4.25
N THR A 4 -16.84 -8.84 -3.06
CA THR A 4 -17.65 -7.63 -2.92
C THR A 4 -16.94 -6.48 -3.63
N VAL A 5 -17.56 -5.94 -4.68
CA VAL A 5 -17.04 -4.78 -5.39
C VAL A 5 -17.26 -3.55 -4.52
N MET A 6 -16.18 -2.87 -4.16
CA MET A 6 -16.23 -1.57 -3.48
C MET A 6 -16.26 -0.45 -4.51
N ASN A 7 -17.12 0.55 -4.30
CA ASN A 7 -17.09 1.78 -5.10
C ASN A 7 -15.95 2.69 -4.58
N GLY A 8 -14.84 2.75 -5.30
CA GLY A 8 -13.69 3.58 -4.93
C GLY A 8 -13.95 5.09 -4.93
N ASN A 9 -15.05 5.55 -5.53
CA ASN A 9 -15.43 6.96 -5.52
C ASN A 9 -16.21 7.35 -4.27
N VAL A 10 -16.79 6.38 -3.55
CA VAL A 10 -17.48 6.61 -2.28
C VAL A 10 -16.44 6.52 -1.18
N LEU A 11 -15.92 7.68 -0.78
CA LEU A 11 -14.92 7.77 0.29
C LEU A 11 -15.53 7.35 1.62
N THR A 12 -15.06 6.23 2.17
CA THR A 12 -15.38 5.82 3.54
C THR A 12 -14.23 6.15 4.48
N PRO A 13 -14.48 6.52 5.75
CA PRO A 13 -13.41 6.76 6.73
C PRO A 13 -12.46 5.56 6.87
N ALA A 14 -12.95 4.33 6.66
CA ALA A 14 -12.16 3.10 6.66
C ALA A 14 -11.09 3.05 5.55
N GLN A 15 -11.24 3.85 4.48
CA GLN A 15 -10.26 3.95 3.38
C GLN A 15 -9.28 5.13 3.57
N SER A 16 -9.33 5.84 4.70
CA SER A 16 -8.38 6.90 5.01
C SER A 16 -6.98 6.33 5.28
N LYS A 17 -5.94 7.15 5.06
CA LYS A 17 -4.52 6.74 5.21
C LYS A 17 -4.21 5.95 6.49
N PRO A 18 -4.68 6.34 7.70
CA PRO A 18 -4.37 5.59 8.93
C PRO A 18 -4.86 4.13 8.91
N ASN A 19 -5.93 3.86 8.16
CA ASN A 19 -6.58 2.54 8.10
C ASN A 19 -6.07 1.68 6.93
N ARG A 20 -5.24 2.24 6.04
CA ARG A 20 -4.64 1.50 4.93
C ARG A 20 -3.52 0.59 5.42
N PRO A 21 -3.28 -0.56 4.76
CA PRO A 21 -2.13 -1.40 5.07
C PRO A 21 -0.82 -0.64 4.86
N ASP A 22 0.19 -1.02 5.64
CA ASP A 22 1.56 -0.57 5.39
C ASP A 22 2.13 -1.23 4.13
N VAL A 23 3.32 -0.79 3.72
CA VAL A 23 4.02 -1.34 2.55
C VAL A 23 4.49 -2.76 2.80
N GLU A 24 4.87 -3.12 4.03
CA GLU A 24 5.28 -4.47 4.40
C GLU A 24 4.08 -5.30 4.89
N CYS A 25 4.00 -6.55 4.44
CA CYS A 25 2.98 -7.47 4.93
C CYS A 25 3.28 -7.88 6.38
N PRO A 26 2.35 -7.66 7.33
CA PRO A 26 2.53 -8.14 8.69
C PRO A 26 2.39 -9.67 8.69
N GLY A 27 3.53 -10.38 8.76
CA GLY A 27 3.58 -11.83 8.95
C GLY A 27 4.06 -12.66 7.76
N ILE A 28 4.34 -12.05 6.60
CA ILE A 28 4.97 -12.75 5.47
C ILE A 28 6.20 -11.95 5.05
N GLU A 29 7.38 -12.50 5.34
CA GLU A 29 8.66 -11.92 4.92
C GLU A 29 8.78 -11.91 3.39
N GLY A 30 9.25 -10.79 2.84
CA GLY A 30 9.41 -10.60 1.40
C GLY A 30 8.12 -10.34 0.62
N LEU A 31 6.96 -10.18 1.30
CA LEU A 31 5.70 -9.75 0.68
C LEU A 31 5.45 -8.26 0.95
N TYR A 32 5.26 -7.49 -0.13
CA TYR A 32 5.05 -6.04 -0.08
C TYR A 32 3.76 -5.64 -0.80
N PHE A 33 3.08 -4.61 -0.28
CA PHE A 33 1.88 -4.03 -0.85
C PHE A 33 2.18 -2.66 -1.46
N ILE A 34 1.68 -2.40 -2.66
CA ILE A 34 1.79 -1.11 -3.35
C ILE A 34 0.45 -0.70 -3.99
N GLY A 35 0.26 0.59 -4.23
CA GLY A 35 -0.94 1.14 -4.87
C GLY A 35 -1.57 2.29 -4.08
N ASP A 36 -2.64 2.85 -4.63
CA ASP A 36 -3.34 4.02 -4.10
C ASP A 36 -4.18 3.72 -2.84
N THR A 37 -4.40 2.43 -2.54
CA THR A 37 -5.01 1.94 -1.31
C THR A 37 -4.00 1.55 -0.23
N VAL A 38 -2.70 1.73 -0.46
CA VAL A 38 -1.64 1.52 0.55
C VAL A 38 -1.35 2.83 1.28
N ARG A 39 -0.71 2.75 2.45
CA ARG A 39 -0.32 3.90 3.28
C ARG A 39 0.83 4.74 2.68
N GLY A 40 0.72 5.10 1.40
CA GLY A 40 1.59 6.03 0.70
C GLY A 40 1.30 7.51 1.05
N ASP A 41 2.22 8.38 0.67
CA ASP A 41 2.06 9.83 0.79
C ASP A 41 1.49 10.43 -0.51
N GLY A 42 0.86 11.61 -0.43
CA GLY A 42 0.25 12.29 -1.59
C GLY A 42 -1.23 11.97 -1.80
N CYS A 43 -1.71 12.17 -3.03
CA CYS A 43 -3.10 11.93 -3.42
C CYS A 43 -3.17 11.10 -4.72
N SER A 44 -4.14 10.18 -4.83
CA SER A 44 -4.37 9.36 -6.02
C SER A 44 -3.08 8.66 -6.52
N GLY A 45 -2.66 8.89 -7.77
CA GLY A 45 -1.46 8.31 -8.37
C GLY A 45 -0.16 8.58 -7.60
N ASP A 46 -0.07 9.69 -6.86
CA ASP A 46 1.10 9.98 -6.01
C ASP A 46 1.28 8.90 -4.93
N ILE A 47 0.17 8.36 -4.41
CA ILE A 47 0.18 7.32 -3.37
C ILE A 47 0.72 6.02 -3.97
N SER A 48 0.30 5.67 -5.19
CA SER A 48 0.83 4.52 -5.92
C SER A 48 2.34 4.65 -6.16
N PHE A 49 2.79 5.83 -6.59
CA PHE A 49 4.22 6.09 -6.81
C PHE A 49 5.01 6.06 -5.50
N SER A 50 4.54 6.77 -4.47
CA SER A 50 5.16 6.85 -3.15
C SER A 50 5.27 5.47 -2.49
N SER A 51 4.21 4.66 -2.52
CA SER A 51 4.24 3.30 -1.97
C SER A 51 5.19 2.38 -2.73
N ALA A 52 5.27 2.50 -4.06
CA ALA A 52 6.21 1.74 -4.87
C ALA A 52 7.67 2.08 -4.55
N MET A 53 7.99 3.37 -4.39
CA MET A 53 9.34 3.81 -4.00
C MET A 53 9.72 3.26 -2.61
N LYS A 54 8.81 3.35 -1.63
CA LYS A 54 9.03 2.78 -0.29
C LYS A 54 9.29 1.27 -0.33
N ALA A 55 8.54 0.53 -1.14
CA ALA A 55 8.73 -0.91 -1.30
C ALA A 55 10.10 -1.22 -1.91
N ALA A 56 10.49 -0.48 -2.96
CA ALA A 56 11.80 -0.63 -3.59
C ALA A 56 12.95 -0.37 -2.61
N ASP A 57 12.87 0.71 -1.83
CA ASP A 57 13.87 1.06 -0.82
C ASP A 57 14.02 -0.04 0.25
N LYS A 58 12.91 -0.63 0.70
CA LYS A 58 12.91 -1.76 1.64
C LYS A 58 13.55 -3.01 1.03
N ILE A 59 13.09 -3.43 -0.15
CA ILE A 59 13.62 -4.60 -0.87
C ILE A 59 15.14 -4.47 -1.09
N LEU A 60 15.63 -3.28 -1.45
CA LEU A 60 17.06 -3.04 -1.66
C LEU A 60 17.85 -2.98 -0.36
N SER A 61 17.24 -2.55 0.75
CA SER A 61 17.87 -2.51 2.07
C SER A 61 17.96 -3.91 2.68
N ASP A 62 16.93 -4.73 2.54
CA ASP A 62 16.89 -6.12 3.03
C ASP A 62 17.86 -7.03 2.27
N ARG A 63 18.25 -6.65 1.04
CA ARG A 63 19.21 -7.38 0.19
C ARG A 63 20.66 -6.98 0.40
N LYS A 64 20.97 -6.02 1.28
CA LYS A 64 22.37 -5.73 1.62
C LYS A 64 22.96 -6.92 2.38
N PRO A 65 24.14 -7.43 1.97
CA PRO A 65 24.80 -8.57 2.62
C PRO A 65 25.22 -8.25 4.06
#